data_AF-A0A7C6D1X8-F1
#
_entry.id   AF-A0A7C6D1X8-F1
#
_cell.length_a   1.000
_cell.length_b   1.000
_cell.length_c   1.000
_cell.angle_alpha   90.00
_cell.angle_beta   90.00
_cell.angle_gamma   90.00
#
_symmetry.space_group_name_H-M   'P 1'
#
loop_
_entity.id
_entity.type
_entity.pdbx_description
1 polymer ?
#
loop_
_entity_poly.entity_id
_entity_poly.type
_entity_poly.pdbx_seq_one_letter_code
_entity_poly.pdbx_strand_id
1 'polypeptide(L)'
;MERGQERCYFVGDWRIKEGREREFEEAWTDFANWTLEQKFADQPLQLYQDMAEPRRYYALWKCGSERSIENGRVKRDTRSS
;
A
#
# COMPACT_ATOMS: atom_id res chain seq x y z
N MET A 1 -2.02 -10.38 -31.42
CA MET A 1 -0.97 -10.63 -30.41
C MET A 1 -1.37 -9.85 -29.17
N GLU A 2 -2.01 -10.50 -28.20
CA GLU A 2 -2.32 -9.86 -26.93
C GLU A 2 -1.01 -9.68 -26.17
N ARG A 3 -0.55 -8.43 -26.03
CA ARG A 3 0.49 -8.13 -25.03
C ARG A 3 -0.14 -8.45 -23.70
N GLY A 4 0.29 -9.54 -23.06
CA GLY A 4 -0.16 -9.90 -21.72
C GLY A 4 0.03 -8.67 -20.83
N GLN A 5 -1.07 -8.13 -20.31
CA GLN A 5 -1.01 -6.98 -19.40
C GLN A 5 -0.08 -7.37 -18.24
N GLU A 6 1.07 -6.71 -18.14
CA GLU A 6 1.96 -6.88 -16.99
C GLU A 6 1.18 -6.53 -15.74
N ARG A 7 0.88 -7.56 -14.94
CA ARG A 7 0.14 -7.39 -13.70
C ARG A 7 1.12 -6.84 -12.66
N CYS A 8 1.00 -5.55 -12.37
CA CYS A 8 1.76 -4.94 -11.28
C CYS A 8 1.07 -5.21 -9.95
N TYR A 9 1.84 -5.71 -8.98
CA TYR A 9 1.40 -5.95 -7.61
C TYR A 9 2.32 -5.21 -6.66
N PHE A 10 1.75 -4.71 -5.58
CA PHE A 10 2.49 -4.11 -4.49
C PHE A 10 2.39 -5.00 -3.26
N VAL A 11 3.51 -5.08 -2.54
CA VAL A 11 3.62 -5.80 -1.27
C VAL A 11 4.17 -4.83 -0.24
N GLY A 12 3.51 -4.79 0.91
CA GLY A 12 4.00 -4.09 2.09
C GLY A 12 4.29 -5.08 3.21
N ASP A 13 5.39 -4.86 3.92
CA ASP A 13 5.78 -5.58 5.14
C ASP A 13 6.14 -4.52 6.18
N TRP A 14 5.38 -4.48 7.28
CA TRP A 14 5.59 -3.54 8.36
C TRP A 14 5.69 -4.27 9.69
N ARG A 15 6.66 -3.84 10.50
CA ARG A 15 6.74 -4.16 11.92
C ARG A 15 6.45 -2.90 12.73
N ILE A 16 5.33 -2.90 13.44
CA ILE A 16 4.81 -1.74 14.15
C ILE A 16 5.46 -1.64 15.53
N LYS A 17 5.69 -0.40 15.97
CA LYS A 17 6.14 -0.14 17.34
C LYS A 17 5.01 -0.50 18.30
N GLU A 18 5.40 -1.04 19.45
CA GLU A 18 4.44 -1.42 20.48
C GLU A 18 3.58 -0.21 20.92
N GLY A 19 2.27 -0.42 21.01
CA GLY A 19 1.29 0.59 21.38
C GLY A 19 0.88 1.53 20.24
N ARG A 20 1.36 1.32 19.02
CA ARG A 20 1.05 2.13 17.82
C ARG A 20 0.23 1.36 16.77
N GLU A 21 -0.23 0.16 17.10
CA GLU A 21 -0.95 -0.75 16.20
C GLU A 21 -2.25 -0.10 15.70
N ARG A 22 -3.03 0.48 16.60
CA ARG A 22 -4.27 1.16 16.25
C ARG A 22 -4.07 2.36 15.32
N GLU A 23 -3.06 3.19 15.61
CA GLU A 23 -2.73 4.34 14.75
C GLU A 23 -2.30 3.88 13.36
N PHE A 24 -1.55 2.78 13.28
CA PHE A 24 -1.19 2.17 12.02
C PHE A 24 -2.42 1.68 11.24
N GLU A 25 -3.36 1.00 11.90
CA GLU A 25 -4.58 0.50 11.26
C GLU A 25 -5.48 1.64 10.76
N GLU A 26 -5.60 2.73 11.53
CA GLU A 26 -6.33 3.94 11.13
C GLU A 26 -5.66 4.61 9.92
N ALA A 27 -4.35 4.87 9.99
CA ALA A 27 -3.60 5.48 8.89
C ALA A 27 -3.58 4.60 7.63
N TRP A 28 -3.53 3.28 7.80
CA TRP A 28 -3.60 2.33 6.70
C TRP A 28 -4.97 2.32 6.04
N THR A 29 -6.05 2.39 6.83
CA THR A 29 -7.42 2.47 6.30
C THR A 29 -7.58 3.73 5.43
N ASP A 30 -7.08 4.87 5.90
CA ASP A 30 -7.08 6.11 5.13
C ASP A 30 -6.29 5.99 3.83
N PHE A 31 -5.10 5.37 3.88
CA PHE A 31 -4.31 5.11 2.68
C PHE A 31 -5.01 4.19 1.70
N ALA A 32 -5.64 3.11 2.17
CA ALA A 32 -6.33 2.14 1.33
C ALA A 32 -7.50 2.80 0.60
N ASN A 33 -8.30 3.60 1.32
CA ASN A 33 -9.40 4.37 0.74
C ASN A 33 -8.90 5.38 -0.30
N TRP A 34 -7.89 6.17 0.05
CA TRP A 34 -7.28 7.12 -0.88
C TRP A 34 -6.75 6.43 -2.15
N THR A 35 -6.09 5.27 -2.00
CA THR A 35 -5.53 4.52 -3.14
C THR A 35 -6.63 4.06 -4.11
N LEU A 36 -7.79 3.64 -3.58
CA LEU A 36 -8.95 3.27 -4.38
C LEU A 36 -9.58 4.48 -5.09
N GLU A 37 -9.75 5.58 -4.36
CA GLU A 37 -10.30 6.83 -4.92
C GLU A 37 -9.44 7.38 -6.05
N GLN A 38 -8.11 7.31 -5.91
CA GLN A 38 -7.15 7.71 -6.95
C GLN A 38 -7.05 6.70 -8.10
N LYS A 39 -7.78 5.58 -8.04
CA LYS A 39 -7.73 4.47 -9.01
C LYS A 39 -6.31 3.89 -9.17
N PHE A 40 -5.52 3.94 -8.11
CA PHE A 40 -4.21 3.30 -8.05
C PHE A 40 -4.30 1.81 -7.75
N ALA A 41 -5.46 1.34 -7.29
CA ALA A 41 -5.83 -0.05 -7.20
C ALA A 41 -7.21 -0.28 -7.82
N ASP A 42 -7.40 -1.40 -8.52
CA ASP A 42 -8.70 -1.80 -9.09
C ASP A 42 -9.59 -2.50 -8.04
N GLN A 43 -9.01 -2.91 -6.91
CA GLN A 43 -9.65 -3.71 -5.87
C GLN A 43 -9.19 -3.24 -4.49
N PRO A 44 -10.03 -3.42 -3.44
CA PRO A 44 -9.66 -3.10 -2.07
C PRO A 44 -8.33 -3.73 -1.67
N LEU A 45 -7.48 -2.93 -1.02
CA LEU A 45 -6.17 -3.36 -0.55
C LEU A 45 -6.37 -4.30 0.63
N GLN A 46 -5.63 -5.41 0.65
CA GLN A 46 -5.74 -6.42 1.71
C GLN A 46 -4.66 -6.18 2.75
N LEU A 47 -5.03 -6.24 4.03
CA LEU A 47 -4.11 -6.22 5.17
C LEU A 47 -4.24 -7.52 5.95
N TYR A 48 -3.11 -8.10 6.30
CA TYR A 48 -3.00 -9.32 7.08
C TYR A 48 -2.14 -9.04 8.29
N GLN A 49 -2.59 -9.47 9.47
CA GLN A 49 -1.80 -9.45 10.69
C GLN A 49 -1.20 -10.83 10.92
N ASP A 50 0.08 -10.89 11.28
CA ASP A 50 0.74 -12.13 11.63
C ASP A 50 0.22 -12.64 12.99
N MET A 51 -0.21 -13.91 13.03
CA MET A 51 -0.74 -14.52 14.25
C MET A 51 0.35 -14.83 15.29
N ALA A 52 1.57 -15.13 14.85
CA ALA A 52 2.71 -15.42 15.74
C ALA A 52 3.38 -14.12 16.21
N GLU A 53 3.33 -13.08 15.39
CA GLU A 53 3.87 -11.75 15.71
C GLU A 53 2.80 -10.66 15.52
N PRO A 54 1.96 -10.37 16.54
CA PRO A 54 0.84 -9.42 16.41
C PRO A 54 1.20 -7.99 15.96
N ARG A 55 2.49 -7.63 16.02
CA ARG A 55 3.01 -6.34 15.56
C ARG A 55 3.47 -6.35 14.11
N ARG A 56 3.32 -7.46 13.40
CA ARG A 56 3.74 -7.60 12.02
C ARG A 56 2.52 -7.66 11.11
N TYR A 57 2.54 -6.81 10.09
CA TYR A 57 1.45 -6.65 9.14
C TYR A 57 1.98 -6.78 7.71
N TYR A 58 1.21 -7.46 6.87
CA TYR A 58 1.48 -7.61 5.46
C TYR A 58 0.33 -7.02 4.65
N ALA A 59 0.62 -6.31 3.57
CA ALA A 59 -0.40 -5.90 2.61
C ALA A 59 -0.09 -6.40 1.21
N LEU A 60 -1.15 -6.73 0.47
CA LEU A 60 -1.08 -7.13 -0.93
C LEU A 60 -2.18 -6.40 -1.70
N TRP A 61 -1.82 -5.77 -2.82
CA TRP A 61 -2.80 -5.21 -3.72
C TRP A 61 -2.32 -5.15 -5.16
N LYS A 62 -3.28 -5.16 -6.08
CA LYS A 62 -3.06 -5.06 -7.52
C LYS A 62 -3.07 -3.60 -7.94
N CYS A 63 -2.08 -3.21 -8.74
CA CYS A 63 -2.02 -1.90 -9.38
C CYS A 63 -3.20 -1.69 -10.34
N GLY A 64 -3.71 -0.46 -10.37
CA GLY A 64 -4.80 -0.05 -11.24
C GLY A 64 -4.45 -0.06 -12.73
N SER A 65 -5.47 -0.19 -13.58
CA SER A 65 -5.31 -0.70 -14.95
C SER A 65 -4.59 0.15 -16.00
N GLU A 66 -4.11 1.38 -15.76
CA GLU A 66 -3.48 2.13 -16.89
C GLU A 66 -2.47 3.25 -16.61
N ARG A 67 -2.11 3.61 -15.36
CA ARG A 67 -1.22 4.79 -15.19
C ARG A 67 -0.40 4.93 -13.91
N SER A 68 -0.46 3.97 -12.99
CA SER A 68 -0.06 4.26 -11.60
C SER A 68 1.45 4.18 -11.33
N ILE A 69 2.28 3.68 -12.26
CA ILE A 69 3.73 3.52 -12.01
C ILE A 69 4.52 4.82 -12.29
N GLU A 70 4.03 5.71 -13.15
CA GLU A 70 4.79 6.92 -13.53
C GLU A 70 4.75 8.03 -12.46
N ASN A 71 3.72 8.08 -11.60
CA ASN A 71 3.54 9.14 -10.60
C ASN A 71 3.95 8.77 -9.16
N GLY A 72 4.28 7.51 -8.87
CA GLY A 72 4.55 7.02 -7.50
C GLY A 72 5.91 7.43 -6.90
N ARG A 73 6.82 8.02 -7.68
CA ARG A 73 8.04 8.65 -7.14
C ARG A 73 7.70 10.04 -6.61
N VAL A 74 6.98 10.10 -5.48
CA VAL A 74 7.01 11.29 -4.63
C VAL A 74 8.47 11.44 -4.17
N LYS A 75 9.17 12.41 -4.76
CA LYS A 75 10.41 12.93 -4.21
C LYS A 75 10.11 13.29 -2.76
N ARG A 76 10.72 12.56 -1.82
CA ARG A 76 10.95 13.09 -0.49
C ARG A 76 11.86 14.30 -0.68
N ASP A 77 11.26 15.48 -0.82
CA ASP A 77 11.99 16.73 -0.71
C ASP A 77 12.51 16.81 0.72
N THR A 78 13.77 16.40 0.90
CA THR A 78 14.60 16.82 1.99
C THR A 78 14.77 18.33 1.87
N ARG A 79 13.94 19.10 2.56
CA ARG A 79 14.31 20.44 3.00
C ARG A 79 14.55 20.40 4.50
N SER A 80 15.79 20.08 4.83
CA SER A 80 16.46 20.66 5.99
C SER A 80 16.77 22.13 5.71
N SER A 81 16.67 22.92 6.77
CA SER A 81 17.12 24.31 6.96
C SER A 81 16.20 25.42 6.46
#